data_AF-A0AAV4MH41-F1
#
_entry.id   AF-A0AAV4MH41-F1
#
_cell.length_a   1.000
_cell.length_b   1.000
_cell.length_c   1.000
_cell.angle_alpha   90.00
_cell.angle_beta   90.00
_cell.angle_gamma   90.00
#
_symmetry.space_group_name_H-M   'P 1'
#
loop_
_entity.id
_entity.type
_entity.pdbx_description
1 polymer ?
#
loop_
_entity_poly.entity_id
_entity_poly.type
_entity_poly.pdbx_seq_one_letter_code
_entity_poly.pdbx_strand_id
1 'polypeptide(L)' 'MLFGCWTLLAVLAGALLARSEPQDIEILKRRILASMGMESVPDMRLVNTSEIVMKTMMEKYLQRVKRSERELLSFEPRG' A
#
# COMPACT_ATOMS: atom_id res chain seq x y z
N MET A 1 -22.75 -4.14 14.73
CA MET A 1 -21.72 -3.43 15.52
C MET A 1 -20.37 -3.42 14.78
N LEU A 2 -20.27 -2.79 13.60
CA LEU A 2 -19.05 -2.81 12.76
C LEU A 2 -18.39 -1.43 12.59
N PHE A 3 -19.00 -0.35 13.10
CA PHE A 3 -18.52 1.02 12.92
C PHE A 3 -17.32 1.40 13.80
N GLY A 4 -17.11 0.72 14.94
CA GLY A 4 -16.03 1.05 15.88
C GLY A 4 -14.61 0.65 15.42
N CYS A 5 -14.51 -0.36 14.54
CA CYS A 5 -13.21 -0.81 14.05
C CYS A 5 -12.65 0.13 12.97
N TRP A 6 -13.54 0.75 12.19
CA TRP A 6 -13.17 1.71 11.13
C TRP A 6 -12.73 3.04 11.71
N THR A 7 -13.34 3.50 12.81
CA THR A 7 -12.93 4.74 13.48
C THR A 7 -11.57 4.61 14.14
N LEU A 8 -11.24 3.44 14.72
CA LEU A 8 -9.90 3.18 15.28
C LEU A 8 -8.81 3.20 14.20
N LEU A 9 -9.07 2.58 13.04
CA LEU A 9 -8.18 2.63 11.88
C LEU A 9 -8.01 4.07 11.34
N ALA A 10 -9.10 4.83 11.28
CA ALA A 10 -9.06 6.22 10.83
C ALA A 10 -8.32 7.14 11.82
N VAL A 11 -8.46 6.90 13.14
CA VAL A 11 -7.73 7.64 14.18
C VAL A 11 -6.25 7.28 14.20
N LEU A 12 -5.89 6.01 13.99
CA LEU A 12 -4.49 5.58 13.86
C LEU A 12 -3.85 6.14 12.58
N ALA A 13 -4.56 6.10 11.46
CA ALA A 13 -4.11 6.71 10.20
C ALA A 13 -3.98 8.22 10.34
N GLY A 14 -4.95 8.87 11.02
CA GLY A 14 -4.93 10.30 11.33
C GLY A 14 -3.81 10.69 12.28
N ALA A 15 -3.49 9.86 13.28
CA ALA A 15 -2.39 10.08 14.21
C ALA A 15 -1.01 9.86 13.56
N LEU A 16 -0.90 8.92 12.62
CA LEU A 16 0.30 8.75 11.78
C LEU A 16 0.49 9.93 10.83
N LEU A 17 -0.59 10.40 10.20
CA LEU A 17 -0.58 11.57 9.31
C LEU A 17 -0.35 12.90 10.05
N ALA A 18 -0.83 13.03 11.29
CA ALA A 18 -0.63 14.22 12.12
C ALA A 18 0.79 14.30 12.71
N ARG A 19 1.55 13.20 12.71
CA ARG A 19 2.90 13.13 13.29
C ARG A 19 4.00 12.99 12.25
N SER A 20 3.68 12.68 10.99
CA SER A 20 4.63 12.75 9.89
C SER A 20 4.87 14.21 9.53
N GLU A 21 6.11 14.69 9.70
CA GLU A 21 6.48 15.99 9.16
C GLU A 21 6.26 15.97 7.63
N PRO A 22 5.86 17.10 7.02
CA PRO A 22 5.65 17.16 5.57
C PRO A 22 6.88 16.68 4.77
N GLN A 23 8.07 16.76 5.37
CA GLN A 23 9.32 16.26 4.83
C GLN A 23 9.36 14.72 4.71
N ASP A 24 8.84 13.98 5.69
CA ASP A 24 8.81 12.51 5.65
C ASP A 24 7.89 11.99 4.53
N ILE A 25 6.78 12.70 4.31
CA ILE A 25 5.84 12.39 3.23
C ILE A 25 6.50 12.63 1.87
N GLU A 26 7.27 13.71 1.74
CA GLU A 26 7.98 14.02 0.49
C GLU A 26 9.11 13.02 0.20
N ILE A 27 9.86 12.60 1.23
CA ILE A 27 10.89 11.57 1.12
C ILE A 27 10.26 10.24 0.71
N LEU A 28 9.15 9.85 1.33
CA LEU A 28 8.41 8.64 0.99
C LEU A 28 7.92 8.69 -0.47
N LYS A 29 7.35 9.82 -0.89
CA LYS A 29 6.90 10.04 -2.27
C LYS A 29 8.05 9.85 -3.26
N ARG A 30 9.21 10.49 -3.03
CA ARG A 30 10.39 10.36 -3.89
C ARG A 30 10.90 8.92 -3.92
N ARG A 31 10.94 8.25 -2.78
CA ARG A 31 11.36 6.84 -2.69
C ARG A 31 10.43 5.91 -3.47
N ILE A 32 9.11 6.09 -3.35
CA ILE A 32 8.12 5.29 -4.08
C ILE A 32 8.28 5.53 -5.59
N LEU A 33 8.35 6.79 -6.02
CA LEU A 33 8.55 7.14 -7.43
C LEU A 33 9.86 6.55 -7.99
N ALA A 34 10.97 6.69 -7.25
CA ALA A 34 12.25 6.09 -7.63
C ALA A 34 12.18 4.56 -7.72
N SER A 35 11.50 3.89 -6.77
CA SER A 35 11.33 2.44 -6.80
C SER A 35 10.51 1.93 -7.98
N MET A 36 9.63 2.77 -8.51
CA MET A 36 8.83 2.49 -9.71
C MET A 36 9.51 2.97 -11.00
N GLY A 37 10.70 3.59 -10.91
CA GLY A 37 11.40 4.19 -12.06
C GLY A 37 10.66 5.38 -12.68
N MET A 38 9.87 6.11 -11.88
CA MET A 38 9.03 7.21 -12.35
C MET A 38 9.58 8.56 -11.88
N GLU A 39 9.56 9.57 -12.76
CA GLU A 39 9.96 10.94 -12.40
C GLU A 39 8.82 11.71 -11.71
N SER A 40 7.57 11.39 -12.06
CA SER A 40 6.38 12.05 -11.50
C SER A 40 5.22 11.07 -11.32
N VAL A 41 4.27 11.45 -10.46
CA VAL A 41 3.01 10.71 -10.30
C VAL A 41 2.24 10.76 -11.63
N PRO A 42 1.75 9.62 -12.14
CA PRO A 42 0.99 9.60 -13.39
C PRO A 42 -0.36 10.28 -13.21
N ASP A 43 -0.85 10.94 -14.26
CA ASP A 43 -2.20 11.51 -14.24
C ASP A 43 -3.24 10.40 -14.35
N MET A 44 -3.96 10.17 -13.24
CA MET A 44 -4.99 9.14 -13.13
C MET A 44 -6.14 9.32 -14.12
N ARG A 45 -6.37 10.54 -14.65
CA ARG A 45 -7.39 10.78 -15.70
C ARG A 45 -7.03 10.13 -17.03
N LEU A 46 -5.74 9.91 -17.28
CA LEU A 46 -5.23 9.28 -18.49
C LEU A 46 -5.02 7.77 -18.31
N VAL A 47 -5.05 7.28 -17.08
CA VAL A 47 -4.92 5.86 -16.79
C VAL A 47 -6.27 5.18 -17.04
N ASN A 48 -6.42 4.60 -18.23
CA ASN A 48 -7.60 3.82 -18.58
C ASN A 48 -7.56 2.43 -17.90
N THR A 49 -8.04 2.34 -16.67
CA THR A 49 -8.28 1.05 -16.01
C THR A 49 -9.75 0.68 -16.08
N SER A 50 -10.08 -0.40 -16.79
CA SER A 50 -11.38 -1.06 -16.67
C SER A 50 -11.53 -1.71 -15.30
N GLU A 51 -12.75 -1.74 -14.76
CA GLU A 51 -13.10 -2.41 -13.50
C GLU A 51 -12.66 -3.89 -13.49
N ILE A 52 -12.78 -4.58 -14.63
CA ILE A 52 -12.37 -5.98 -14.78
C ILE A 52 -10.86 -6.12 -14.59
N VAL A 53 -10.09 -5.22 -15.22
CA VAL A 53 -8.62 -5.20 -15.12
C VAL A 53 -8.20 -4.94 -13.67
N MET A 54 -8.85 -3.98 -13.01
CA MET A 54 -8.61 -3.68 -11.60
C MET A 54 -8.86 -4.89 -10.70
N LYS A 55 -9.98 -5.60 -10.90
CA LYS A 55 -10.33 -6.80 -10.14
C LYS A 55 -9.28 -7.91 -10.32
N THR A 56 -8.87 -8.18 -11.57
CA THR A 56 -7.84 -9.18 -11.85
C THR A 56 -6.49 -8.81 -11.24
N MET A 57 -6.10 -7.53 -11.26
CA MET A 57 -4.88 -7.07 -10.60
C MET A 57 -4.94 -7.24 -9.09
N MET A 58 -6.09 -6.92 -8.47
CA MET A 58 -6.31 -7.07 -7.04
C MET A 58 -6.24 -8.55 -6.61
N GLU A 59 -6.86 -9.46 -7.36
CA GLU A 59 -6.81 -10.90 -7.09
C GLU A 59 -5.36 -11.43 -7.14
N LYS A 60 -4.58 -11.01 -8.15
CA LYS A 60 -3.15 -11.37 -8.25
C LYS A 60 -2.33 -10.81 -7.09
N TYR A 61 -2.61 -9.57 -6.67
CA TYR A 61 -1.94 -8.96 -5.52
C TYR A 61 -2.22 -9.76 -4.24
N LEU A 62 -3.49 -10.08 -3.96
CA LEU A 62 -3.88 -10.86 -2.78
C LEU A 62 -3.24 -12.25 -2.76
N GLN A 63 -3.12 -12.91 -3.91
CA GLN A 63 -2.42 -14.19 -4.01
C GLN A 63 -0.92 -14.04 -3.67
N ARG A 64 -0.25 -12.97 -4.14
CA ARG A 64 1.16 -12.71 -3.81
C ARG A 64 1.38 -12.39 -2.34
N VAL A 65 0.47 -11.63 -1.72
CA VAL A 65 0.52 -11.33 -0.28
C VAL A 65 0.39 -12.62 0.52
N LYS A 66 -0.64 -13.44 0.27
CA LYS A 66 -0.83 -14.72 0.96
C LYS A 66 0.36 -15.66 0.79
N ARG A 67 0.99 -15.66 -0.39
CA ARG A 67 2.21 -16.42 -0.63
C ARG A 67 3.38 -15.87 0.21
N SER A 68 3.59 -14.57 0.21
CA SER A 68 4.65 -13.92 0.98
C SER A 68 4.47 -14.14 2.49
N GLU A 69 3.23 -14.07 2.99
CA GLU A 69 2.89 -14.41 4.38
C GLU A 69 3.24 -15.87 4.72
N ARG A 70 2.90 -16.81 3.83
CA ARG A 70 3.30 -18.22 4.02
C ARG A 70 4.81 -18.39 4.00
N GLU A 71 5.51 -17.72 3.10
CA GLU A 71 6.98 -17.75 3.01
C GLU A 71 7.59 -17.21 4.31
N LEU A 72 7.10 -16.09 4.84
CA LEU A 72 7.54 -15.51 6.12
C LEU A 72 7.24 -16.42 7.32
N LEU A 73 6.07 -17.06 7.35
CA LEU A 73 5.68 -17.99 8.41
C LEU A 73 6.44 -19.32 8.33
N SER A 74 6.87 -19.72 7.13
CA SER A 74 7.72 -20.90 6.90
C SER A 74 9.21 -20.63 7.07
N PHE A 75 9.59 -19.35 7.22
CA PHE A 75 10.95 -18.96 7.56
C PHE A 75 11.21 -19.28 9.03
N GLU A 76 11.50 -20.55 9.33
CA GLU A 76 12.26 -20.88 10.53
C GLU A 76 13.64 -20.22 10.39
N PRO A 77 14.07 -19.35 11.31
CA PRO A 77 15.43 -18.86 11.30
C PRO A 77 16.34 -20.07 11.56
N ARG A 78 16.93 -20.62 10.50
CA ARG A 78 18.06 -21.54 10.65
C ARG A 78 19.20 -20.72 11.25
N GLY A 79 19.44 -20.97 12.54
CA GLY A 79 20.64 -20.71 13.36
C GLY A 79 21.64 -19.70 12.85
#